data_AF-A0AAV2KFE2-F1
#
_entry.id   AF-A0AAV2KFE2-F1
#
_cell.length_a   1.000
_cell.length_b   1.000
_cell.length_c   1.000
_cell.angle_alpha   90.00
_cell.angle_beta   90.00
_cell.angle_gamma   90.00
#
_symmetry.space_group_name_H-M   'P 1'
#
loop_
_entity.id
_entity.type
_entity.pdbx_description
1 polymer ?
#
loop_
_entity_poly.entity_id
_entity_poly.type
_entity_poly.pdbx_seq_one_letter_code
_entity_poly.pdbx_strand_id
1 'polypeptide(L)'
;MARLQISALHYNENATRTHARTAAGELRYSIVYPKYKHGDYTVRALKTKFTTFYIDKLMSLLFEANKKADMSQPGHISNYEPEVWEDRMDLTLRTLHRGTSHQSIHQ
;
A
#
# COMPACT_ATOMS: atom_id res chain seq x y z
N MET A 1 -5.51 -8.63 3.45
CA MET A 1 -5.25 -7.33 2.78
C MET A 1 -5.10 -6.13 3.72
N ALA A 2 -5.86 -6.00 4.80
CA ALA A 2 -5.86 -4.79 5.63
C ALA A 2 -4.50 -4.39 6.27
N ARG A 3 -3.66 -5.35 6.68
CA ARG A 3 -2.32 -5.04 7.23
C ARG A 3 -1.41 -4.30 6.25
N LEU A 4 -1.45 -4.66 4.96
CA LEU A 4 -0.66 -4.00 3.91
C LEU A 4 -1.12 -2.57 3.67
N GLN A 5 -2.43 -2.33 3.70
CA GLN A 5 -3.02 -1.00 3.52
C GLN A 5 -2.64 -0.06 4.68
N ILE A 6 -2.67 -0.56 5.92
CA ILE A 6 -2.25 0.21 7.09
C ILE A 6 -0.75 0.53 7.03
N SER A 7 0.09 -0.42 6.60
CA SER A 7 1.52 -0.16 6.37
C SER A 7 1.75 0.93 5.30
N ALA A 8 0.99 0.91 4.20
CA ALA A 8 1.09 1.91 3.15
C ALA A 8 0.66 3.30 3.67
N LEU A 9 -0.43 3.39 4.43
CA LEU A 9 -0.85 4.62 5.08
C LEU A 9 0.23 5.14 6.04
N HIS A 10 0.85 4.25 6.82
CA HIS A 10 1.94 4.60 7.74
C HIS A 10 3.20 5.11 7.03
N TYR A 11 3.55 4.49 5.92
CA TYR A 11 4.63 4.98 5.08
C TYR A 11 4.32 6.38 4.53
N ASN A 12 3.12 6.58 3.98
CA ASN A 12 2.72 7.85 3.38
C ASN A 12 2.75 9.01 4.39
N GLU A 13 2.18 8.79 5.58
CA GLU A 13 2.17 9.76 6.69
C GLU A 13 3.59 10.15 7.11
N ASN A 14 4.51 9.18 7.16
CA ASN A 14 5.85 9.42 7.70
C ASN A 14 6.93 9.74 6.64
N ALA A 15 6.62 9.57 5.36
CA ALA A 15 7.53 9.86 4.25
C ALA A 15 7.74 11.37 4.08
N THR A 16 6.66 12.15 4.22
CA THR A 16 6.61 13.60 4.00
C THR A 16 7.01 14.43 5.22
N ARG A 17 7.52 13.80 6.29
CA ARG A 17 7.97 14.49 7.50
C ARG A 17 8.97 15.60 7.20
N THR A 18 8.65 16.77 7.73
CA THR A 18 9.41 18.01 7.58
C THR A 18 10.66 18.03 8.46
N HIS A 19 11.53 19.01 8.22
CA HIS A 19 12.74 19.24 9.00
C HIS A 19 12.37 19.72 10.41
N ALA A 20 12.93 19.05 11.43
CA ALA A 20 12.76 19.41 12.82
C ALA A 20 13.37 20.78 13.13
N ARG A 21 12.66 21.55 13.95
CA ARG A 21 13.09 22.85 14.47
C ARG A 21 13.31 22.83 15.98
N THR A 22 14.16 23.70 16.49
CA THR A 22 14.30 23.98 17.92
C THR A 22 13.12 24.83 18.41
N ALA A 23 13.00 25.02 19.73
CA ALA A 23 12.00 25.93 20.29
C ALA A 23 12.17 27.39 19.81
N ALA A 24 13.41 27.78 19.47
CA ALA A 24 13.73 29.08 18.87
C ALA A 24 13.47 29.14 17.35
N GLY A 25 13.01 28.04 16.73
CA GLY A 25 12.68 27.99 15.30
C GLY A 25 13.82 27.58 14.36
N GLU A 26 15.00 27.28 14.90
CA GLU A 26 16.19 26.92 14.12
C GLU A 26 16.18 25.47 13.64
N LEU A 27 16.69 25.20 12.44
CA LEU A 27 16.73 23.86 11.86
C LEU A 27 17.71 22.95 12.61
N ARG A 28 17.31 21.70 12.87
CA ARG A 28 18.13 20.71 13.59
C ARG A 28 18.79 19.73 12.64
N TYR A 29 20.06 19.41 12.88
CA TYR A 29 20.83 18.49 12.04
C TYR A 29 21.44 17.36 12.87
N SER A 30 21.74 16.25 12.21
CA SER A 30 22.47 15.12 12.76
C SER A 30 23.77 14.92 11.98
N ILE A 31 24.85 14.63 12.71
CA ILE A 31 26.12 14.21 12.15
C ILE A 31 26.08 12.69 12.00
N VAL A 32 26.41 12.19 10.81
CA VAL A 32 26.47 10.76 10.48
C VAL A 32 27.85 10.46 9.94
N TYR A 33 28.48 9.40 10.47
CA TYR A 33 29.78 8.91 10.03
C TYR A 33 29.58 7.66 9.15
N PRO A 34 29.59 7.78 7.81
CA PRO A 34 29.39 6.63 6.95
C PRO A 34 30.61 5.71 7.02
N LYS A 35 30.38 4.40 7.18
CA LYS A 35 31.45 3.41 7.34
C LYS A 35 32.50 3.42 6.23
N TYR A 36 32.12 3.78 5.00
CA TYR A 36 32.99 3.78 3.83
C TYR A 36 33.83 5.06 3.67
N LYS A 37 33.62 6.09 4.49
CA LYS A 37 34.34 7.37 4.36
C LYS A 37 35.53 7.53 5.33
N HIS A 38 36.00 6.45 5.93
CA HIS A 38 37.26 6.40 6.70
C HIS A 38 37.52 7.59 7.64
N GLY A 39 36.48 8.07 8.35
CA GLY A 39 36.60 9.17 9.31
C GLY A 39 35.83 10.43 8.94
N ASP A 40 35.46 10.63 7.67
CA ASP A 40 34.63 11.78 7.29
C ASP A 40 33.19 11.63 7.79
N TYR A 41 32.57 12.78 8.06
CA TYR A 41 31.17 12.86 8.45
C TYR A 41 30.32 13.52 7.36
N THR A 42 29.02 13.30 7.47
CA THR A 42 27.99 13.93 6.66
C THR A 42 26.94 14.54 7.57
N VAL A 43 26.50 15.74 7.26
CA VAL A 43 25.41 16.42 7.99
C VAL A 43 24.09 16.10 7.30
N ARG A 44 23.10 15.64 8.06
CA ARG A 44 21.76 15.34 7.56
C ARG A 44 20.71 16.14 8.30
N ALA A 45 19.68 16.58 7.58
CA ALA A 45 18.50 17.20 8.17
C ALA A 45 17.80 16.23 9.13
N LEU A 46 17.58 16.64 10.37
CA LEU A 46 16.82 15.86 11.34
C LEU A 46 15.34 16.01 10.99
N LYS A 47 14.61 14.91 10.75
CA LYS A 47 13.17 14.96 10.51
C LYS A 47 12.39 15.08 11.82
N THR A 48 11.19 15.64 11.76
CA THR A 48 10.24 15.65 12.88
C THR A 48 9.94 14.24 13.38
N LYS A 49 9.48 14.11 14.63
CA LYS A 49 9.13 12.82 15.22
C LYS A 49 8.05 12.13 14.38
N PHE A 50 8.22 10.83 14.16
CA PHE A 50 7.25 10.01 13.44
C PHE A 50 6.02 9.72 14.31
N THR A 51 4.88 9.50 13.66
CA THR A 51 3.59 9.21 14.31
C THR A 51 3.26 7.72 14.18
N THR A 52 2.88 7.08 15.28
CA THR A 52 2.48 5.65 15.31
C THR A 52 1.20 5.39 16.08
N PHE A 53 0.83 6.25 17.04
CA PHE A 53 -0.26 6.01 17.98
C PHE A 53 -1.63 5.74 17.34
N TYR A 54 -1.85 6.22 16.12
CA TYR A 54 -3.11 5.98 15.40
C TYR A 54 -3.22 4.56 14.84
N ILE A 55 -2.10 3.85 14.65
CA ILE A 55 -2.08 2.50 14.08
C ILE A 55 -2.79 1.52 15.00
N ASP A 56 -2.54 1.60 16.30
CA ASP A 56 -3.17 0.71 17.28
C ASP A 56 -4.69 0.86 17.25
N LYS A 57 -5.17 2.11 17.17
CA LYS A 57 -6.61 2.41 17.03
C LYS A 57 -7.18 1.86 15.72
N LEU A 58 -6.49 2.03 14.60
CA LEU A 58 -6.93 1.49 13.30
C LEU A 58 -6.99 -0.04 13.33
N MET A 59 -6.00 -0.69 13.94
CA MET A 59 -5.96 -2.14 14.07
C MET A 59 -7.11 -2.65 14.94
N SER A 60 -7.37 -2.02 16.10
CA SER A 60 -8.52 -2.36 16.95
C SER A 60 -9.85 -2.26 16.20
N LEU A 61 -10.09 -1.14 15.50
CA LEU A 61 -11.32 -0.93 14.74
C LEU A 61 -11.49 -1.96 13.61
N LEU A 62 -10.40 -2.32 12.94
CA LEU A 62 -10.41 -3.34 11.90
C LEU A 62 -10.80 -4.72 12.47
N PHE A 63 -10.21 -5.12 13.60
CA PHE A 63 -10.54 -6.40 14.23
C PHE A 63 -12.00 -6.43 14.70
N GLU A 64 -12.50 -5.34 15.28
CA GLU A 64 -13.90 -5.22 15.68
C GLU A 64 -14.86 -5.31 14.49
N ALA A 65 -14.55 -4.61 13.38
CA ALA A 65 -15.37 -4.67 12.17
C ALA A 65 -15.42 -6.08 11.59
N ASN A 66 -14.27 -6.77 11.53
CA ASN A 66 -14.21 -8.15 11.04
C ASN A 66 -14.98 -9.12 11.93
N LYS A 67 -14.93 -8.95 13.27
CA LYS A 67 -15.71 -9.76 14.21
C LYS A 67 -17.21 -9.58 14.02
N LYS A 68 -17.67 -8.34 13.75
CA LYS A 68 -19.09 -8.06 13.49
C LYS A 68 -19.57 -8.66 12.17
N ALA A 69 -18.72 -8.68 11.14
CA ALA A 69 -19.02 -9.31 9.87
C ALA A 69 -19.19 -10.84 10.01
N ASP A 70 -18.32 -11.47 10.79
CA ASP A 70 -18.37 -12.91 11.11
C ASP A 70 -19.65 -13.29 11.88
N MET A 71 -20.03 -12.47 12.87
CA MET A 71 -21.26 -12.66 13.66
C MET A 71 -22.57 -12.37 12.91
N SER A 72 -22.51 -11.84 11.68
CA SER A 72 -23.70 -11.52 10.86
C SER A 72 -24.08 -12.62 9.86
N GLN A 73 -23.31 -13.72 9.79
CA GLN A 73 -23.63 -14.91 9.00
C GLN A 73 -24.04 -16.06 9.94
N PRO A 74 -25.34 -16.22 10.27
CA PRO A 74 -25.79 -17.46 10.90
C PRO A 74 -25.61 -18.59 9.89
N GLY A 75 -24.83 -19.61 10.28
CA GLY A 75 -24.37 -20.73 9.48
C GLY A 75 -25.24 -21.11 8.28
N HIS A 76 -24.73 -20.83 7.08
CA HIS A 76 -25.14 -21.51 5.87
C HIS A 76 -23.91 -22.18 5.27
N ILE A 77 -23.77 -23.49 5.51
CA ILE A 77 -22.86 -24.33 4.74
C ILE A 77 -23.41 -24.50 3.31
N SER A 78 -23.22 -23.48 2.46
CA SER A 78 -23.38 -23.67 1.02
C SER A 78 -22.15 -24.39 0.51
N ASN A 79 -22.35 -25.56 -0.10
CA ASN A 79 -21.32 -26.25 -0.87
C ASN A 79 -20.73 -25.28 -1.90
N TYR A 80 -19.51 -24.83 -1.66
CA TYR A 80 -18.78 -23.98 -2.58
C TYR A 80 -18.11 -24.89 -3.62
N GLU A 81 -18.80 -25.17 -4.73
CA GLU A 81 -18.10 -25.59 -5.93
C GLU A 81 -17.40 -24.35 -6.52
N PRO A 82 -16.06 -24.35 -6.67
CA PRO A 82 -15.36 -23.21 -7.23
C PRO A 82 -15.72 -23.10 -8.71
N GLU A 83 -16.47 -22.06 -9.07
CA GLU A 83 -16.67 -21.64 -10.45
C GLU A 83 -15.29 -21.39 -11.07
N VAL A 84 -14.96 -22.13 -12.14
CA VAL A 84 -13.64 -22.15 -12.79
C VAL A 84 -13.40 -20.79 -13.46
N TRP A 85 -12.57 -19.96 -12.83
CA TRP A 85 -12.26 -18.59 -13.31
C TRP A 85 -11.36 -18.54 -14.56
N GLU A 86 -10.88 -19.68 -15.03
CA GLU A 86 -9.94 -19.75 -16.17
C GLU A 86 -10.63 -19.57 -17.53
N ASP A 87 -11.93 -19.86 -17.66
CA ASP A 87 -12.65 -19.74 -18.95
C ASP A 87 -13.04 -18.29 -19.32
N ARG A 88 -13.18 -17.39 -18.33
CA ARG A 88 -13.61 -16.01 -18.58
C ARG A 88 -12.51 -15.10 -19.12
N MET A 89 -11.24 -15.43 -18.91
CA MET A 89 -10.14 -14.62 -19.47
C MET A 89 -9.89 -14.93 -20.95
N ASP A 90 -10.25 -16.13 -21.41
CA ASP A 90 -9.94 -16.59 -22.77
C ASP A 90 -10.92 -16.04 -23.83
N LEU A 91 -12.16 -15.70 -23.44
CA LEU A 91 -13.15 -15.09 -24.35
C LEU A 91 -12.81 -13.65 -24.73
N THR A 92 -12.26 -12.87 -23.80
CA THR A 92 -11.85 -11.48 -24.02
C THR A 92 -10.63 -11.35 -24.93
N LEU A 93 -9.71 -12.32 -24.88
CA LEU A 93 -8.53 -12.34 -25.75
C LEU A 93 -8.84 -12.83 -27.17
N ARG A 94 -9.80 -13.76 -27.32
CA ARG A 94 -10.26 -14.26 -28.64
C ARG A 94 -11.14 -13.30 -29.41
N THR A 95 -11.80 -12.35 -28.75
CA THR A 95 -12.61 -11.31 -29.41
C THR A 95 -11.76 -10.17 -29.96
N LEU A 96 -10.60 -9.87 -29.35
CA LEU A 96 -9.70 -8.82 -29.83
C LEU A 96 -8.96 -9.21 -31.13
N HIS A 97 -8.71 -10.49 -31.36
CA HIS A 97 -7.99 -10.98 -32.56
C HIS A 97 -8.86 -11.19 -33.82
N ARG A 98 -10.18 -10.95 -33.76
CA ARG A 98 -11.08 -11.07 -34.93
C ARG A 98 -11.50 -9.71 -35.54
N GLY A 99 -10.82 -8.63 -35.17
CA GLY A 99 -11.15 -7.26 -35.60
C GLY A 99 -10.25 -6.65 -36.68
N THR A 100 -9.23 -7.35 -37.18
CA THR A 100 -8.24 -6.76 -38.12
C THR A 100 -7.96 -7.66 -39.32
N SER A 101 -8.95 -7.85 -40.18
CA SER A 101 -8.74 -8.36 -41.55
C SER A 101 -9.98 -8.18 -42.42
N HIS A 102 -10.21 -6.95 -42.90
CA HIS A 102 -10.78 -6.71 -44.23
C HIS A 102 -10.71 -5.21 -44.57
N GLN A 103 -9.66 -4.82 -45.29
CA GLN A 103 -9.77 -3.81 -46.35
C GLN A 103 -8.74 -4.14 -47.42
N SER A 104 -9.19 -4.76 -48.50
CA SER A 104 -8.74 -4.52 -49.88
C SER A 104 -9.49 -5.47 -50.80
N ILE A 105 -10.28 -4.91 -51.72
CA ILE A 105 -10.32 -5.20 -53.16
C ILE A 105 -11.55 -4.45 -53.72
N HIS A 106 -11.29 -3.36 -54.45
CA HIS A 106 -12.16 -2.87 -55.51
C HIS A 106 -11.24 -2.44 -56.66
N GLN A 107 -11.12 -3.30 -57.66
CA GLN A 107 -11.29 -2.99 -59.08
C GLN A 107 -11.42 -4.31 -59.85
#